data_AF-A0A6A5RFA5-F1
#
_entry.id   AF-A0A6A5RFA5-F1
#
_cell.length_a   1.000
_cell.length_b   1.000
_cell.length_c   1.000
_cell.angle_alpha   90.00
_cell.angle_beta   90.00
_cell.angle_gamma   90.00
#
_symmetry.space_group_name_H-M   'P 1'
#
loop_
_entity.id
_entity.type
_entity.pdbx_description
1 polymer ?
#
loop_
_entity_poly.entity_id
_entity_poly.type
_entity_poly.pdbx_seq_one_letter_code
_entity_poly.pdbx_strand_id
1 'polypeptide(L)'
;PLLRLASELHLAIISFLPALKDAKEEHDLALLQLRRTNHYFRNLISPPTHNDLLSLELALFEYSVYACKFCLCLRPTTKFASTMLKGKKGVNGKTRDRRFCADCGFDTTVVGQSQRYCPSTRAGVNGVDWVWCKHCKLVKKGEEAKSVC
;
A
#
# COMPACT_ATOMS: atom_id res chain seq x y z
N PRO A 1 11.94 -22.10 -17.96
CA PRO A 1 11.14 -21.32 -16.98
C PRO A 1 11.95 -20.15 -16.41
N LEU A 2 11.37 -18.94 -16.34
CA LEU A 2 12.05 -17.68 -16.00
C LEU A 2 12.94 -17.78 -14.75
N LEU A 3 12.44 -18.38 -13.66
CA LEU A 3 13.18 -18.51 -12.40
C LEU A 3 14.40 -19.44 -12.42
N ARG A 4 14.64 -20.17 -13.52
CA ARG A 4 15.83 -21.02 -13.70
C ARG A 4 16.98 -20.28 -14.37
N LEU A 5 16.77 -19.04 -14.80
CA LEU A 5 17.83 -18.23 -15.38
C LEU A 5 18.80 -17.75 -14.29
N ALA A 6 20.03 -17.44 -14.69
CA ALA A 6 21.02 -16.85 -13.80
C ALA A 6 20.59 -15.42 -13.38
N SER A 7 21.02 -14.97 -12.20
CA SER A 7 20.65 -13.66 -11.65
C SER A 7 21.03 -12.48 -12.55
N GLU A 8 22.11 -12.61 -13.30
CA GLU A 8 22.61 -11.64 -14.27
C GLU A 8 21.60 -11.45 -15.41
N LEU A 9 20.99 -12.53 -15.88
CA LEU A 9 19.94 -12.48 -16.89
C LEU A 9 18.67 -11.83 -16.34
N HIS A 10 18.34 -12.07 -15.07
CA HIS A 10 17.22 -11.36 -14.43
C HIS A 10 17.47 -9.85 -14.36
N LEU A 11 18.68 -9.42 -13.98
CA LEU A 11 19.06 -8.00 -13.95
C LEU A 11 19.03 -7.37 -15.35
N ALA A 12 19.53 -8.10 -16.37
CA ALA A 12 19.46 -7.66 -17.76
C ALA A 12 18.00 -7.47 -18.21
N ILE A 13 17.12 -8.45 -17.95
CA ILE A 13 15.69 -8.33 -18.26
C ILE A 13 15.07 -7.11 -17.56
N ILE A 14 15.36 -6.91 -16.27
CA ILE A 14 14.86 -5.76 -15.51
C ILE A 14 15.32 -4.43 -16.12
N SER A 15 16.55 -4.36 -16.66
CA SER A 15 17.08 -3.14 -17.28
C SER A 15 16.37 -2.72 -18.57
N PHE A 16 15.68 -3.65 -19.24
CA PHE A 16 14.86 -3.37 -20.42
C PHE A 16 13.43 -2.95 -20.08
N LEU A 17 13.01 -3.05 -18.82
CA LEU A 17 11.68 -2.62 -18.40
C LEU A 17 11.64 -1.10 -18.17
N PRO A 18 10.52 -0.41 -18.50
CA PRO A 18 10.36 1.00 -18.20
C PRO A 18 10.57 1.31 -16.73
N ALA A 19 11.25 2.43 -16.45
CA ALA A 19 11.38 2.93 -15.09
C ALA A 19 10.02 3.46 -14.61
N LEU A 20 9.71 3.25 -13.33
CA LEU A 20 8.42 3.67 -12.74
C LEU A 20 8.17 5.17 -12.77
N LYS A 21 9.23 5.97 -12.91
CA LYS A 21 9.15 7.43 -13.01
C LYS A 21 8.62 7.90 -14.36
N ASP A 22 8.85 7.10 -15.40
CA ASP A 22 8.50 7.42 -16.78
C ASP A 22 7.20 6.75 -17.21
N ALA A 23 6.57 6.01 -16.30
CA ALA A 23 5.35 5.26 -16.56
C ALA A 23 4.16 6.19 -16.80
N LYS A 24 3.54 6.03 -17.97
CA LYS A 24 2.36 6.79 -18.41
C LYS A 24 1.16 5.89 -18.63
N GLU A 25 1.40 4.65 -19.00
CA GLU A 25 0.38 3.68 -19.38
C GLU A 25 0.46 2.41 -18.52
N GLU A 26 -0.58 1.57 -18.56
CA GLU A 26 -0.64 0.33 -17.77
C GLU A 26 0.53 -0.63 -18.06
N HIS A 27 1.01 -0.66 -19.32
CA HIS A 27 2.13 -1.51 -19.73
C HIS A 27 3.46 -1.11 -19.06
N ASP A 28 3.60 0.13 -18.61
CA ASP A 28 4.79 0.62 -17.92
C ASP A 28 4.86 0.12 -16.46
N LEU A 29 3.82 -0.58 -15.98
CA LEU A 29 3.77 -1.18 -14.65
C LEU A 29 4.46 -2.55 -14.57
N ALA A 30 5.05 -3.04 -15.67
CA ALA A 30 5.69 -4.36 -15.73
C ALA A 30 6.68 -4.59 -14.57
N LEU A 31 7.46 -3.56 -14.20
CA LEU A 31 8.42 -3.63 -13.10
C LEU A 31 7.73 -3.79 -11.72
N LEU A 32 6.60 -3.12 -11.50
CA LEU A 32 5.78 -3.29 -10.29
C LEU A 32 5.08 -4.64 -10.25
N GLN A 33 4.58 -5.12 -11.39
CA GLN A 33 3.95 -6.43 -11.50
C GLN A 33 4.98 -7.52 -11.17
N LEU A 34 6.17 -7.46 -11.79
CA LEU A 34 7.26 -8.40 -11.54
C LEU A 34 7.66 -8.41 -10.05
N ARG A 35 7.81 -7.22 -9.44
CA ARG A 35 8.08 -7.07 -8.00
C ARG A 35 7.02 -7.74 -7.11
N ARG A 36 5.76 -7.78 -7.54
CA ARG A 36 4.64 -8.37 -6.78
C ARG A 36 4.52 -9.90 -6.94
N THR A 37 5.16 -10.50 -7.93
CA THR A 37 4.99 -11.93 -8.23
C THR A 37 5.57 -12.84 -7.15
N ASN A 38 6.75 -12.54 -6.63
CA ASN A 38 7.41 -13.36 -5.61
C ASN A 38 8.41 -12.57 -4.76
N HIS A 39 8.89 -13.21 -3.68
CA HIS A 39 9.88 -12.62 -2.77
C HIS A 39 11.25 -12.35 -3.43
N TYR A 40 11.66 -13.17 -4.41
CA TYR A 40 12.94 -13.02 -5.11
C TYR A 40 12.99 -11.69 -5.88
N PHE A 41 12.05 -11.45 -6.80
CA PHE A 41 11.96 -10.20 -7.56
C PHE A 41 11.64 -9.00 -6.69
N ARG A 42 10.90 -9.19 -5.59
CA ARG A 42 10.66 -8.13 -4.60
C ARG A 42 11.95 -7.62 -3.96
N ASN A 43 12.93 -8.49 -3.75
CA ASN A 43 14.23 -8.13 -3.18
C ASN A 43 15.23 -7.69 -4.25
N LEU A 44 15.15 -8.25 -5.46
CA LEU A 44 16.05 -7.93 -6.57
C LEU A 44 15.77 -6.53 -7.15
N ILE A 45 14.49 -6.18 -7.31
CA ILE A 45 14.07 -4.88 -7.82
C ILE A 45 14.11 -3.89 -6.65
N SER A 46 14.57 -2.66 -6.87
CA SER A 46 14.52 -1.61 -5.84
C SER A 46 13.06 -1.26 -5.48
N PRO A 47 12.75 -0.97 -4.19
CA PRO A 47 11.43 -0.47 -3.83
C PRO A 47 11.15 0.87 -4.49
N PRO A 48 9.93 1.11 -5.00
CA PRO A 48 9.54 2.42 -5.51
C PRO A 48 9.54 3.45 -4.39
N THR A 49 9.83 4.71 -4.71
CA THR A 49 9.61 5.79 -3.75
C THR A 49 8.11 6.09 -3.63
N HIS A 50 7.70 6.72 -2.53
CA HIS A 50 6.31 7.14 -2.39
C HIS A 50 5.90 8.15 -3.48
N ASN A 51 6.82 9.00 -3.94
CA ASN A 51 6.54 9.94 -5.04
C ASN A 51 6.31 9.22 -6.36
N ASP A 52 7.10 8.17 -6.67
CA ASP A 52 6.88 7.35 -7.87
C ASP A 52 5.47 6.74 -7.85
N LEU A 53 5.03 6.24 -6.68
CA LEU A 53 3.69 5.67 -6.52
C LEU A 53 2.57 6.71 -6.64
N LEU A 54 2.80 7.96 -6.23
CA LEU A 54 1.83 9.03 -6.40
C LEU A 54 1.70 9.44 -7.87
N SER A 55 2.81 9.52 -8.61
CA SER A 55 2.79 9.76 -10.06
C SER A 55 2.01 8.65 -10.78
N LEU A 56 2.23 7.40 -10.38
CA LEU A 56 1.50 6.25 -10.92
C LEU A 56 0.02 6.24 -10.53
N GLU A 57 -0.33 6.63 -9.29
CA GLU A 57 -1.73 6.81 -8.88
C GLU A 57 -2.45 7.83 -9.78
N LEU A 58 -1.75 8.90 -10.17
CA LEU A 58 -2.29 9.91 -11.10
C LEU A 58 -2.39 9.40 -12.54
N ALA A 59 -1.41 8.65 -13.03
CA ALA A 59 -1.46 8.05 -14.36
C ALA A 59 -2.59 7.00 -14.47
N LEU A 60 -2.81 6.23 -13.40
CA LEU A 60 -3.83 5.19 -13.30
C LEU A 60 -5.15 5.70 -12.70
N PHE A 61 -5.50 6.97 -12.91
CA PHE A 61 -6.67 7.59 -12.25
C PHE A 61 -8.01 6.87 -12.56
N GLU A 62 -8.09 6.16 -13.69
CA GLU A 62 -9.25 5.33 -14.07
C GLU A 62 -9.37 4.08 -13.19
N TYR A 63 -8.25 3.60 -12.67
CA TYR A 63 -8.20 2.48 -11.76
C TYR A 63 -8.45 2.98 -10.32
N SER A 64 -9.34 2.30 -9.60
CA SER A 64 -9.62 2.58 -8.19
C SER A 64 -8.48 2.09 -7.29
N VAL A 65 -7.30 2.73 -7.39
CA VAL A 65 -6.08 2.42 -6.63
C VAL A 65 -5.52 3.65 -5.94
N TYR A 66 -4.75 3.42 -4.87
CA TYR A 66 -4.07 4.46 -4.10
C TYR A 66 -2.69 3.99 -3.65
N ALA A 67 -1.75 4.94 -3.52
CA ALA A 67 -0.42 4.71 -3.01
C ALA A 67 -0.42 4.59 -1.47
N CYS A 68 0.21 3.54 -0.96
CA CYS A 68 0.50 3.41 0.46
C CYS A 68 1.95 3.83 0.76
N LYS A 69 2.13 4.81 1.64
CA LYS A 69 3.46 5.32 2.01
C LYS A 69 4.34 4.35 2.81
N PHE A 70 3.76 3.34 3.46
CA PHE A 70 4.51 2.42 4.31
C PHE A 70 4.96 1.16 3.57
N CYS A 71 4.04 0.44 2.92
CA CYS A 71 4.42 -0.75 2.15
C CYS A 71 4.96 -0.43 0.75
N LEU A 72 4.91 0.85 0.33
CA LEU A 72 5.37 1.32 -0.97
C LEU A 72 4.75 0.48 -2.10
N CYS A 73 3.43 0.36 -2.08
CA CYS A 73 2.64 -0.35 -3.08
C CYS A 73 1.38 0.46 -3.44
N LEU A 74 0.95 0.34 -4.69
CA LEU A 74 -0.42 0.65 -5.10
C LEU A 74 -1.36 -0.43 -4.57
N ARG A 75 -2.44 -0.02 -3.93
CA ARG A 75 -3.47 -0.92 -3.40
C ARG A 75 -4.85 -0.48 -3.91
N PRO A 76 -5.80 -1.40 -4.09
CA PRO A 76 -7.18 -1.03 -4.41
C PRO A 76 -7.76 -0.12 -3.33
N THR A 77 -8.66 0.79 -3.72
CA THR A 77 -9.41 1.69 -2.82
C THR A 77 -10.07 0.94 -1.66
N THR A 78 -10.50 -0.30 -1.88
CA THR A 78 -11.11 -1.16 -0.85
C THR A 78 -10.16 -1.50 0.31
N LYS A 79 -8.85 -1.41 0.12
CA LYS A 79 -7.84 -1.67 1.18
C LYS A 79 -7.56 -0.46 2.05
N PHE A 80 -8.31 0.61 1.89
CA PHE A 80 -8.12 1.89 2.58
C PHE A 80 -9.35 2.23 3.43
N ALA A 81 -9.14 2.95 4.52
CA ALA A 81 -10.25 3.35 5.38
C ALA A 81 -11.13 4.41 4.70
N SER A 82 -12.44 4.27 4.87
CA SER A 82 -13.44 5.16 4.28
C SER A 82 -13.25 6.63 4.68
N THR A 83 -12.86 6.89 5.93
CA THR A 83 -12.56 8.23 6.45
C THR A 83 -11.39 8.88 5.73
N MET A 84 -10.39 8.08 5.36
CA MET A 84 -9.21 8.55 4.64
C MET A 84 -9.53 8.80 3.16
N LEU A 85 -10.41 8.00 2.57
CA LEU A 85 -10.88 8.21 1.19
C LEU A 85 -11.74 9.45 1.05
N LYS A 86 -12.58 9.76 2.06
CA LYS A 86 -13.46 10.93 2.12
C LYS A 86 -12.76 12.22 2.58
N GLY A 87 -11.57 12.10 3.18
CA GLY A 87 -10.83 13.25 3.71
C GLY A 87 -10.38 14.22 2.62
N LYS A 88 -10.16 15.50 2.99
CA LYS A 88 -9.58 16.49 2.07
C LYS A 88 -8.13 16.09 1.75
N LYS A 89 -7.86 15.75 0.48
CA LYS A 89 -6.54 15.27 -0.01
C LYS A 89 -5.66 16.35 -0.65
N GLY A 90 -6.16 17.58 -0.80
CA GLY A 90 -5.43 18.69 -1.42
C GLY A 90 -4.24 19.18 -0.59
N VAL A 91 -3.50 20.17 -1.10
CA VAL A 91 -2.24 20.68 -0.51
C VAL A 91 -2.38 21.04 0.98
N ASN A 92 -3.52 21.60 1.39
CA ASN A 92 -3.86 21.99 2.77
C ASN A 92 -4.75 20.97 3.51
N GLY A 93 -4.87 19.75 2.98
CA GLY A 93 -5.70 18.69 3.54
C GLY A 93 -5.09 18.10 4.82
N LYS A 94 -5.83 18.13 5.94
CA LYS A 94 -5.40 17.58 7.24
C LYS A 94 -5.09 16.08 7.23
N THR A 95 -5.41 15.36 6.15
CA THR A 95 -5.21 13.92 6.01
C THR A 95 -4.26 13.56 4.85
N ARG A 96 -3.53 14.54 4.29
CA ARG A 96 -2.59 14.32 3.18
C ARG A 96 -1.47 13.35 3.56
N ASP A 97 -0.96 13.49 4.78
CA ASP A 97 0.06 12.64 5.38
C ASP A 97 -0.48 11.26 5.77
N ARG A 98 -1.79 11.13 5.98
CA ARG A 98 -2.46 9.87 6.29
C ARG A 98 -2.81 9.11 5.01
N ARG A 99 -1.84 8.77 4.15
CA ARG A 99 -2.03 7.91 2.97
C ARG A 99 -1.40 6.54 3.19
N PHE A 100 -2.14 5.61 3.79
CA PHE A 100 -1.67 4.25 4.06
C PHE A 100 -2.80 3.24 4.04
N CYS A 101 -2.52 2.01 3.58
CA CYS A 101 -3.50 0.94 3.55
C CYS A 101 -3.82 0.43 4.97
N ALA A 102 -4.99 -0.16 5.15
CA ALA A 102 -5.46 -0.67 6.44
C ALA A 102 -4.47 -1.66 7.07
N ASP A 103 -3.88 -2.55 6.27
CA ASP A 103 -2.89 -3.52 6.75
C ASP A 103 -1.67 -2.81 7.39
N CYS A 104 -1.15 -1.75 6.78
CA CYS A 104 -0.05 -0.97 7.35
C CYS A 104 -0.49 -0.07 8.50
N GLY A 105 -1.73 0.45 8.44
CA GLY A 105 -2.28 1.32 9.47
C GLY A 105 -2.54 0.61 10.79
N PHE A 106 -2.96 -0.66 10.73
CA PHE A 106 -3.26 -1.51 11.87
C PHE A 106 -2.13 -2.50 12.21
N ASP A 107 -0.99 -2.42 11.53
CA ASP A 107 0.18 -3.24 11.84
C ASP A 107 0.71 -2.88 13.24
N THR A 108 0.50 -3.81 14.17
CA THR A 108 0.80 -3.67 15.60
C THR A 108 2.27 -3.95 15.93
N THR A 109 3.04 -4.49 14.98
CA THR A 109 4.46 -4.80 15.18
C THR A 109 5.34 -3.55 15.19
N VAL A 110 4.86 -2.47 14.57
CA VAL A 110 5.56 -1.18 14.50
C VAL A 110 4.90 -0.22 15.49
N VAL A 111 5.28 -0.35 16.76
CA VAL A 111 4.78 0.52 17.83
C VAL A 111 5.54 1.85 17.80
N GLY A 112 4.83 2.98 17.74
CA GLY A 112 5.41 4.31 17.96
C GLY A 112 5.59 5.23 16.76
N GLN A 113 5.22 4.82 15.54
CA GLN A 113 5.21 5.74 14.40
C GLN A 113 3.91 6.54 14.35
N SER A 114 4.00 7.82 14.72
CA SER A 114 2.94 8.83 14.92
C SER A 114 1.99 9.09 13.73
N GLN A 115 2.05 8.27 12.69
CA GLN A 115 1.25 8.40 11.49
C GLN A 115 0.43 7.14 11.13
N ARG A 116 0.39 6.11 11.99
CA ARG A 116 -0.48 4.92 11.86
C ARG A 116 -1.70 5.02 12.79
N TYR A 117 -2.58 4.03 12.78
CA TYR A 117 -3.69 3.99 13.73
C TYR A 117 -3.17 3.67 15.14
N CYS A 118 -3.74 4.32 16.14
CA CYS A 118 -3.41 4.07 17.53
C CYS A 118 -4.33 2.98 18.12
N PRO A 119 -3.95 2.34 19.25
CA PRO A 119 -4.89 1.56 20.04
C PRO A 119 -6.19 2.33 20.28
N SER A 120 -7.33 1.63 20.31
CA SER A 120 -8.72 2.15 20.33
C SER A 120 -9.21 2.80 19.04
N THR A 121 -8.41 2.86 17.98
CA THR A 121 -8.89 3.35 16.70
C THR A 121 -9.86 2.36 16.06
N ARG A 122 -11.00 2.88 15.60
CA ARG A 122 -11.96 2.19 14.72
C ARG A 122 -11.92 2.82 13.33
N ALA A 123 -11.86 1.99 12.30
CA ALA A 123 -11.93 2.44 10.91
C ALA A 123 -12.74 1.45 10.06
N GLY A 124 -13.65 1.96 9.23
CA GLY A 124 -14.37 1.15 8.24
C GLY A 124 -13.52 0.96 6.98
N VAL A 125 -13.23 -0.27 6.60
CA VAL A 125 -12.42 -0.67 5.45
C VAL A 125 -13.24 -1.61 4.58
N ASN A 126 -13.54 -1.21 3.34
CA ASN A 126 -14.44 -1.95 2.44
C ASN A 126 -15.81 -2.33 3.06
N GLY A 127 -16.40 -1.44 3.86
CA GLY A 127 -17.65 -1.72 4.58
C GLY A 127 -17.52 -2.63 5.80
N VAL A 128 -16.31 -3.09 6.12
CA VAL A 128 -16.01 -3.91 7.31
C VAL A 128 -15.33 -3.05 8.36
N ASP A 129 -15.81 -3.10 9.60
CA ASP A 129 -15.17 -2.39 10.71
C ASP A 129 -13.90 -3.11 11.17
N TRP A 130 -12.83 -2.33 11.33
CA TRP A 130 -11.57 -2.77 11.93
C TRP A 130 -11.34 -1.97 13.21
N VAL A 131 -10.96 -2.66 14.28
CA VAL A 131 -10.68 -2.04 15.58
C VAL A 131 -9.36 -2.56 16.12
N TRP A 132 -8.49 -1.64 16.56
CA TRP A 132 -7.36 -2.01 17.41
C TRP A 132 -7.79 -2.00 18.87
N CYS A 133 -7.98 -3.17 19.46
CA CYS A 133 -8.41 -3.29 20.86
C CYS A 133 -7.32 -2.80 21.82
N LYS A 134 -7.64 -1.84 22.71
CA LYS A 134 -6.66 -1.32 23.69
C LYS A 134 -6.29 -2.37 24.75
N HIS A 135 -7.22 -3.26 25.09
CA HIS A 135 -7.06 -4.32 26.09
C HIS A 135 -6.35 -5.55 25.51
N CYS A 136 -6.91 -6.16 24.48
CA CYS A 136 -6.34 -7.37 23.87
C CYS A 136 -5.07 -7.10 23.06
N LYS A 137 -4.77 -5.84 22.70
CA LYS A 137 -3.69 -5.43 21.78
C LYS A 137 -3.77 -6.03 20.36
N LEU A 138 -4.84 -6.75 20.06
CA LEU A 138 -5.10 -7.35 18.76
C LEU A 138 -6.01 -6.46 17.89
N VAL A 139 -5.88 -6.65 16.57
CA VAL A 139 -6.75 -6.04 15.56
C VAL A 139 -7.91 -6.99 15.29
N LYS A 140 -9.12 -6.56 15.64
CA LYS A 140 -10.37 -7.28 15.40
C LYS A 140 -11.04 -6.75 14.14
N LYS A 141 -11.73 -7.61 13.39
CA LYS A 141 -12.39 -7.26 12.12
C LYS A 141 -13.84 -7.75 12.10
N GLY A 142 -14.73 -7.00 11.43
CA GLY A 142 -16.12 -7.41 11.23
C GLY A 142 -16.88 -7.60 12.54
N GLU A 143 -17.44 -8.78 12.75
CA GLU A 143 -18.21 -9.09 13.98
C GLU A 143 -17.36 -9.04 15.24
N GLU A 144 -16.09 -9.46 15.16
CA GLU A 144 -15.17 -9.36 16.29
C GLU A 144 -14.92 -7.90 16.69
N ALA A 145 -14.98 -6.96 15.75
CA ALA A 145 -14.81 -5.54 16.03
C ALA A 145 -16.01 -4.93 16.80
N LYS A 146 -17.15 -5.63 16.82
CA LYS A 146 -18.34 -5.30 17.61
C LYS A 146 -18.31 -5.92 19.01
N SER A 147 -17.53 -6.99 19.20
CA SER A 147 -17.33 -7.58 20.53
C SER A 147 -16.69 -6.54 21.47
N VAL A 148 -17.16 -6.51 22.72
CA VAL A 148 -16.71 -5.53 23.72
C VAL A 148 -15.19 -5.62 23.86
N CYS A 149 -14.56 -4.51 23.49
CA CYS A 149 -13.26 -4.03 23.94
C CYS A 149 -13.58 -2.79 24.79
#